data_AF-A0A318JL07-F1
#
_entry.id   AF-A0A318JL07-F1
#
_cell.length_a   1.000
_cell.length_b   1.000
_cell.length_c   1.000
_cell.angle_alpha   90.00
_cell.angle_beta   90.00
_cell.angle_gamma   90.00
#
_symmetry.space_group_name_H-M   'P 1'
#
loop_
_entity.id
_entity.type
_entity.pdbx_description
1 polymer ?
#
loop_
_entity_poly.entity_id
_entity_poly.type
_entity_poly.pdbx_seq_one_letter_code
_entity_poly.pdbx_strand_id
1 'polypeptide(L)'
;MIEVDRVQVVQEMWPSIGPHDVRSLSAAAAATREILRTLAHATVVRADALKALPYVVDGYTMLGGLAEAASSERQFLQQLADWAEHFADDPTLRHTEHRDQPGEGIAQAQQSALETAEDLREAAGHAEALMRALQRAQAHTSPLYHDDEKA
;
A
#
# COMPACT_ATOMS: atom_id res chain seq x y z
N MET A 1 7.76 32.48 -3.42
CA MET A 1 7.37 31.35 -2.55
C MET A 1 7.71 30.10 -3.33
N ILE A 2 8.63 29.26 -2.84
CA ILE A 2 9.02 28.04 -3.56
C ILE A 2 7.89 27.04 -3.34
N GLU A 3 7.28 26.57 -4.42
CA GLU A 3 6.31 25.49 -4.38
C GLU A 3 7.02 24.21 -3.96
N VAL A 4 6.58 23.59 -2.87
CA VAL A 4 7.15 22.34 -2.38
C VAL A 4 6.47 21.20 -3.12
N ASP A 5 7.22 20.50 -3.96
CA ASP A 5 6.78 19.24 -4.54
C ASP A 5 6.73 18.16 -3.45
N ARG A 6 5.52 17.82 -3.03
CA ARG A 6 5.29 16.85 -1.94
C ARG A 6 5.68 15.43 -2.35
N VAL A 7 5.65 15.10 -3.64
CA VAL A 7 6.11 13.80 -4.16
C VAL A 7 7.62 13.73 -4.09
N GLN A 8 8.31 14.80 -4.48
CA GLN A 8 9.77 14.90 -4.35
C GLN A 8 10.21 14.76 -2.88
N VAL A 9 9.51 15.40 -1.93
CA VAL A 9 9.81 15.25 -0.49
C VAL A 9 9.68 13.80 -0.03
N VAL A 10 8.66 13.06 -0.49
CA VAL A 10 8.54 11.63 -0.18
C VAL A 10 9.71 10.83 -0.75
N GLN A 11 10.14 11.12 -1.98
CA GLN A 11 11.28 10.46 -2.63
C GLN A 11 12.62 10.80 -1.96
N GLU A 12 12.78 12.00 -1.40
CA GLU A 12 13.96 12.39 -0.64
C GLU A 12 14.02 11.69 0.72
N MET A 13 12.86 11.50 1.37
CA MET A 13 12.75 10.81 2.66
C MET A 13 12.88 9.29 2.55
N TRP A 14 12.32 8.70 1.48
CA TRP A 14 12.40 7.27 1.17
C TRP A 14 12.78 7.07 -0.30
N PRO A 15 14.09 7.19 -0.64
CA PRO A 15 14.57 6.99 -2.00
C PRO A 15 14.25 5.59 -2.51
N SER A 16 13.85 5.43 -3.77
CA SER A 16 13.58 4.11 -4.35
C SER A 16 14.83 3.24 -4.52
N ILE A 17 16.02 3.85 -4.46
CA ILE A 17 17.32 3.19 -4.57
C ILE A 17 18.17 3.62 -3.38
N GLY A 18 18.66 2.65 -2.61
CA GLY A 18 19.61 2.90 -1.54
C GLY A 18 19.65 1.77 -0.53
N PRO A 19 20.56 1.84 0.45
CA PRO A 19 20.51 0.95 1.59
C PRO A 19 19.23 1.27 2.39
N HIS A 20 18.30 0.33 2.40
CA HIS A 20 17.14 0.38 3.28
C HIS A 20 17.44 -0.39 4.56
N ASP A 21 17.17 0.22 5.72
CA ASP A 21 17.17 -0.47 7.00
C ASP A 21 15.74 -0.70 7.51
N VAL A 22 15.62 -1.57 8.52
CA VAL A 22 14.32 -1.92 9.12
C VAL A 22 13.60 -0.68 9.66
N ARG A 23 14.33 0.33 10.16
CA ARG A 23 13.73 1.56 10.71
C ARG A 23 13.11 2.40 9.61
N SER A 24 13.82 2.57 8.49
CA SER A 24 13.36 3.27 7.30
C SER A 24 12.12 2.60 6.71
N LEU A 25 12.12 1.28 6.58
CA LEU A 25 10.96 0.52 6.06
C LEU A 25 9.75 0.62 7.00
N SER A 26 9.97 0.53 8.31
CA SER A 26 8.90 0.67 9.31
C SER A 26 8.31 2.10 9.31
N ALA A 27 9.16 3.11 9.15
CA ALA A 27 8.73 4.50 9.03
C ALA A 27 7.93 4.74 7.75
N ALA A 28 8.32 4.13 6.63
CA ALA A 28 7.56 4.20 5.38
C ALA A 28 6.16 3.59 5.53
N ALA A 29 6.06 2.40 6.14
CA ALA A 29 4.76 1.77 6.42
C ALA A 29 3.87 2.64 7.32
N ALA A 30 4.43 3.27 8.35
CA ALA A 30 3.70 4.22 9.20
C ALA A 30 3.24 5.47 8.43
N ALA A 31 4.05 5.96 7.48
CA ALA A 31 3.70 7.10 6.63
C ALA A 31 2.52 6.77 5.69
N THR A 32 2.49 5.57 5.09
CA THR A 32 1.36 5.10 4.27
C THR A 32 0.03 5.20 5.03
N ARG A 33 -0.01 4.77 6.31
CA ARG A 33 -1.18 4.90 7.17
C ARG A 33 -1.63 6.35 7.34
N GLU A 34 -0.71 7.27 7.57
CA GLU A 34 -1.02 8.70 7.76
C GLU A 34 -1.47 9.39 6.47
N ILE A 35 -0.93 8.99 5.31
CA ILE A 35 -1.38 9.44 4.00
C ILE A 35 -2.84 9.01 3.78
N LEU A 36 -3.15 7.73 3.96
CA LEU A 36 -4.51 7.21 3.82
C LEU A 36 -5.48 7.87 4.80
N ARG A 37 -5.07 8.10 6.05
CA ARG A 37 -5.87 8.84 7.03
C ARG A 37 -6.18 10.26 6.56
N THR A 38 -5.21 10.94 5.95
CA THR A 38 -5.37 12.28 5.40
C THR A 38 -6.33 12.28 4.21
N LEU A 39 -6.18 11.34 3.28
CA LEU A 39 -7.09 11.17 2.14
C LEU A 39 -8.52 10.88 2.59
N ALA A 40 -8.69 9.98 3.55
CA ALA A 40 -10.00 9.67 4.12
C ALA A 40 -10.63 10.89 4.78
N HIS A 41 -9.85 11.68 5.54
CA HIS A 41 -10.34 12.91 6.17
C HIS A 41 -10.75 13.98 5.14
N ALA A 42 -9.94 14.17 4.11
CA ALA A 42 -10.18 15.17 3.06
C ALA A 42 -11.39 14.82 2.17
N THR A 43 -11.72 13.54 2.02
CA THR A 43 -12.81 13.06 1.17
C THR A 43 -14.13 12.82 1.90
N VAL A 44 -14.18 12.99 3.24
CA VAL A 44 -15.46 12.93 3.99
C VAL A 44 -16.37 14.06 3.51
N VAL A 45 -17.55 13.72 2.96
CA VAL A 45 -18.57 14.68 2.53
C VAL A 45 -19.13 15.46 3.74
N ARG A 46 -18.42 16.53 4.12
CA ARG A 46 -18.87 17.65 4.96
C ARG A 46 -18.95 18.90 4.08
N ALA A 47 -19.48 20.01 4.61
CA ALA A 47 -19.65 21.26 3.87
C ALA A 47 -18.38 21.77 3.13
N ASP A 48 -17.18 21.34 3.55
CA ASP A 48 -15.89 21.70 2.93
C ASP A 48 -15.32 20.63 1.97
N ALA A 49 -15.92 19.45 1.84
CA ALA A 49 -15.41 18.35 1.00
C ALA A 49 -15.45 18.69 -0.50
N LEU A 50 -16.48 19.45 -0.90
CA LEU A 50 -16.59 20.01 -2.25
C LEU A 50 -15.49 21.03 -2.56
N LYS A 51 -14.70 21.47 -1.56
CA LYS A 51 -13.50 22.28 -1.79
C LYS A 51 -12.24 21.43 -2.01
N ALA A 52 -12.23 20.18 -1.52
CA ALA A 52 -11.08 19.28 -1.64
C ALA A 52 -11.07 18.51 -2.98
N LEU A 53 -12.25 18.16 -3.49
CA LEU A 53 -12.46 17.61 -4.84
C LEU A 53 -13.57 18.41 -5.54
N PRO A 54 -13.30 19.68 -5.92
CA PRO A 54 -14.31 20.55 -6.51
C PRO A 54 -14.75 20.12 -7.91
N TYR A 55 -13.87 19.46 -8.66
CA TYR A 55 -14.17 19.02 -10.02
C TYR A 55 -14.05 17.51 -10.17
N VAL A 56 -14.86 16.94 -11.06
CA VAL A 56 -14.84 15.49 -11.34
C VAL A 56 -13.50 15.06 -11.95
N VAL A 57 -12.83 15.96 -12.67
CA VAL A 57 -11.47 15.73 -13.20
C VAL A 57 -10.43 15.53 -12.08
N ASP A 58 -10.61 16.16 -10.92
CA ASP A 58 -9.73 15.96 -9.76
C ASP A 58 -9.92 14.54 -9.19
N GLY A 59 -11.17 14.06 -9.20
CA GLY A 59 -11.51 12.67 -8.88
C GLY A 59 -10.87 11.67 -9.83
N TYR A 60 -10.82 11.96 -11.14
CA TYR A 60 -10.17 11.10 -12.14
C TYR A 60 -8.68 10.90 -11.83
N THR A 61 -7.95 11.99 -11.59
CA THR A 61 -6.52 11.93 -11.24
C THR A 61 -6.29 11.17 -9.94
N MET A 62 -7.13 11.42 -8.93
CA MET A 62 -7.00 10.74 -7.64
C MET A 62 -7.23 9.23 -7.76
N LEU A 63 -8.28 8.81 -8.48
CA LEU A 63 -8.58 7.39 -8.68
C LEU A 63 -7.46 6.68 -9.46
N GLY A 64 -6.85 7.35 -10.45
CA GLY A 64 -5.68 6.83 -11.16
C GLY A 64 -4.47 6.63 -10.25
N GLY A 65 -4.12 7.64 -9.44
CA GLY A 65 -3.01 7.53 -8.49
C GLY A 65 -3.22 6.45 -7.42
N LEU A 66 -4.46 6.27 -6.95
CA LEU A 66 -4.80 5.18 -6.03
C LEU A 66 -4.70 3.80 -6.70
N ALA A 67 -5.07 3.69 -7.98
CA ALA A 67 -4.91 2.44 -8.73
C ALA A 67 -3.43 2.08 -8.91
N GLU A 68 -2.58 3.06 -9.20
CA GLU A 68 -1.13 2.86 -9.27
C GLU A 68 -0.55 2.43 -7.92
N ALA A 69 -0.96 3.08 -6.83
CA ALA A 69 -0.56 2.70 -5.48
C ALA A 69 -0.94 1.25 -5.15
N ALA A 70 -2.16 0.82 -5.49
CA ALA A 70 -2.61 -0.57 -5.29
C ALA A 70 -1.80 -1.58 -6.15
N SER A 71 -1.35 -1.18 -7.35
CA SER A 71 -0.44 -1.99 -8.17
C SER A 71 0.93 -2.17 -7.50
N SER A 72 1.49 -1.10 -6.94
CA SER A 72 2.74 -1.17 -6.17
C SER A 72 2.58 -1.99 -4.90
N GLU A 73 1.46 -1.86 -4.19
CA GLU A 73 1.12 -2.68 -3.02
C GLU A 73 1.06 -4.17 -3.36
N ARG A 74 0.41 -4.54 -4.47
CA ARG A 74 0.40 -5.92 -4.97
C ARG A 74 1.82 -6.46 -5.18
N GLN A 75 2.69 -5.70 -5.84
CA GLN A 75 4.07 -6.11 -6.06
C GLN A 75 4.84 -6.27 -4.74
N PHE A 76 4.69 -5.31 -3.83
CA PHE A 76 5.33 -5.35 -2.51
C PHE A 76 4.90 -6.59 -1.70
N LEU A 77 3.60 -6.90 -1.68
CA LEU A 77 3.06 -8.08 -0.98
C LEU A 77 3.59 -9.39 -1.57
N GLN A 78 3.72 -9.49 -2.90
CA GLN A 78 4.35 -10.64 -3.56
C GLN A 78 5.81 -10.80 -3.12
N GLN A 79 6.57 -9.70 -3.08
CA GLN A 79 7.97 -9.74 -2.64
C GLN A 79 8.10 -10.11 -1.16
N LEU A 80 7.17 -9.68 -0.31
CA LEU A 80 7.13 -10.11 1.09
C LEU A 80 6.76 -11.59 1.22
N ALA A 81 5.89 -12.12 0.37
CA ALA A 81 5.57 -13.55 0.35
C ALA A 81 6.80 -14.38 0.01
N ASP A 82 7.55 -13.98 -1.02
CA ASP A 82 8.81 -14.63 -1.40
C ASP A 82 9.85 -14.55 -0.28
N TRP A 83 9.91 -13.41 0.42
CA TRP A 83 10.74 -13.23 1.61
C TRP A 83 10.32 -14.18 2.74
N ALA A 84 9.03 -14.35 3.02
CA ALA A 84 8.54 -15.27 4.05
C ALA A 84 8.85 -16.73 3.69
N GLU A 85 8.65 -17.12 2.44
CA GLU A 85 8.96 -18.46 1.94
C GLU A 85 10.46 -18.77 2.03
N HIS A 86 11.33 -17.79 1.81
CA HIS A 86 12.77 -17.93 2.05
C HIS A 86 13.10 -18.33 3.51
N PHE A 87 12.35 -17.84 4.50
CA PHE A 87 12.55 -18.22 5.90
C PHE A 87 12.02 -19.61 6.23
N ALA A 88 11.09 -20.16 5.44
CA ALA A 88 10.62 -21.53 5.62
C ALA A 88 11.77 -22.55 5.45
N ASP A 89 12.78 -22.21 4.65
CA ASP A 89 13.96 -23.03 4.41
C ASP A 89 15.11 -22.76 5.41
N ASP A 90 14.96 -21.84 6.37
CA ASP A 90 16.01 -21.49 7.33
C ASP A 90 16.07 -22.51 8.49
N PRO A 91 17.13 -23.36 8.57
CA PRO A 91 17.25 -24.36 9.63
C PRO A 91 17.56 -23.77 11.01
N THR A 92 17.79 -22.46 11.09
CA THR A 92 18.06 -21.71 12.33
C THR A 92 16.82 -21.03 12.89
N LEU A 93 15.72 -20.95 12.13
CA LEU A 93 14.46 -20.37 12.57
C LEU A 93 13.80 -21.25 13.65
N ARG A 94 13.21 -20.63 14.67
CA ARG A 94 12.58 -21.32 15.80
C ARG A 94 11.26 -20.65 16.17
N HIS A 95 10.25 -21.45 16.48
CA HIS A 95 8.97 -20.97 16.98
C HIS A 95 9.08 -20.64 18.48
N THR A 96 8.66 -19.44 18.88
CA THR A 96 8.82 -18.93 20.26
C THR A 96 8.12 -19.79 21.30
N GLU A 97 6.95 -20.33 20.97
CA GLU A 97 6.16 -21.20 21.87
C GLU A 97 6.71 -22.63 21.98
N HIS A 98 7.57 -23.05 21.06
CA HIS A 98 8.18 -24.39 21.03
C HIS A 98 9.70 -24.34 21.26
N ARG A 99 10.18 -23.29 21.94
CA ARG A 99 11.63 -23.04 22.14
C ARG A 99 12.37 -24.21 22.80
N ASP A 100 11.71 -24.91 23.71
CA ASP A 100 12.30 -26.01 24.49
C ASP A 100 12.21 -27.37 23.77
N GLN A 101 11.64 -27.42 22.56
CA GLN A 101 11.43 -28.63 21.76
C GLN A 101 12.15 -28.49 20.42
N PRO A 102 13.44 -28.87 20.30
CA PRO A 102 14.27 -28.50 19.15
C PRO A 102 13.72 -28.95 17.79
N GLY A 103 13.10 -30.13 17.69
CA GLY A 103 12.51 -30.63 16.45
C GLY A 103 11.17 -29.99 16.11
N GLU A 104 10.27 -29.88 17.10
CA GLU A 104 8.94 -29.27 16.91
C GLU A 104 9.04 -27.77 16.64
N GLY A 105 9.96 -27.07 17.31
CA GLY A 105 10.19 -25.64 17.12
C GLY A 105 10.71 -25.26 15.74
N ILE A 106 11.42 -26.16 15.03
CA ILE A 106 11.82 -25.94 13.64
C ILE A 106 10.63 -26.15 12.70
N ALA A 107 9.94 -27.29 12.84
CA ALA A 107 8.81 -27.62 11.98
C ALA A 107 7.69 -26.57 12.08
N GLN A 108 7.41 -26.07 13.29
CA GLN A 108 6.42 -25.02 13.51
C GLN A 108 6.87 -23.68 12.92
N ALA A 109 8.15 -23.33 13.03
CA ALA A 109 8.66 -22.09 12.43
C ALA A 109 8.55 -22.12 10.90
N GLN A 110 8.88 -23.25 10.29
CA GLN A 110 8.71 -23.47 8.85
C GLN A 110 7.24 -23.35 8.45
N GLN A 111 6.34 -24.00 9.19
CA GLN A 111 4.90 -23.92 8.92
C GLN A 111 4.38 -22.49 9.01
N SER A 112 4.71 -21.74 10.07
CA SER A 112 4.30 -20.34 10.21
C SER A 112 4.84 -19.43 9.10
N ALA A 113 6.07 -19.69 8.61
CA ALA A 113 6.65 -18.94 7.49
C ALA A 113 5.89 -19.21 6.18
N LEU A 114 5.50 -20.46 5.92
CA LEU A 114 4.69 -20.83 4.75
C LEU A 114 3.27 -20.25 4.83
N GLU A 115 2.62 -20.31 5.99
CA GLU A 115 1.31 -19.69 6.22
C GLU A 115 1.36 -18.17 6.03
N THR A 116 2.43 -17.53 6.51
CA THR A 116 2.66 -16.09 6.27
C THR A 116 2.79 -15.79 4.77
N ALA A 117 3.51 -16.63 4.02
CA ALA A 117 3.64 -16.45 2.57
C ALA A 117 2.28 -16.63 1.84
N GLU A 118 1.44 -17.57 2.29
CA GLU A 118 0.09 -17.78 1.75
C GLU A 118 -0.80 -16.57 2.01
N ASP A 119 -0.87 -16.07 3.24
CA ASP A 119 -1.67 -14.89 3.61
C ASP A 119 -1.24 -13.64 2.82
N LEU A 120 0.07 -13.46 2.60
CA LEU A 120 0.59 -12.35 1.81
C LEU A 120 0.22 -12.46 0.32
N ARG A 121 0.15 -13.67 -0.23
CA ARG A 121 -0.32 -13.92 -1.60
C ARG A 121 -1.81 -13.65 -1.74
N GLU A 122 -2.61 -14.03 -0.74
CA GLU A 122 -4.03 -13.68 -0.69
C GLU A 122 -4.20 -12.15 -0.65
N ALA A 123 -3.47 -11.46 0.23
CA ALA A 123 -3.48 -10.01 0.31
C ALA A 123 -3.08 -9.35 -1.02
N ALA A 124 -2.07 -9.88 -1.73
CA ALA A 124 -1.70 -9.40 -3.05
C ALA A 124 -2.85 -9.56 -4.07
N GLY A 125 -3.59 -10.66 -4.01
CA GLY A 125 -4.80 -10.86 -4.81
C GLY A 125 -5.87 -9.80 -4.54
N HIS A 126 -6.06 -9.41 -3.27
CA HIS A 126 -6.95 -8.32 -2.90
C HIS A 126 -6.48 -6.95 -3.40
N ALA A 127 -5.18 -6.66 -3.33
CA ALA A 127 -4.61 -5.44 -3.89
C ALA A 127 -4.81 -5.34 -5.41
N GLU A 128 -4.69 -6.47 -6.12
CA GLU A 128 -5.02 -6.52 -7.55
C GLU A 128 -6.51 -6.23 -7.82
N ALA A 129 -7.41 -6.84 -7.03
CA ALA A 129 -8.83 -6.60 -7.15
C ALA A 129 -9.19 -5.13 -6.90
N LEU A 130 -8.54 -4.50 -5.91
CA LEU A 130 -8.65 -3.08 -5.59
C LEU A 130 -8.18 -2.20 -6.74
N MET A 131 -6.98 -2.45 -7.28
CA MET A 131 -6.43 -1.76 -8.45
C MET A 131 -7.44 -1.77 -9.61
N ARG A 132 -7.95 -2.95 -9.96
CA ARG A 132 -8.93 -3.09 -11.07
C ARG A 132 -10.22 -2.34 -10.78
N ALA A 133 -10.70 -2.32 -9.53
CA ALA A 133 -11.90 -1.59 -9.15
C ALA A 133 -11.70 -0.06 -9.27
N LEU A 134 -10.55 0.45 -8.83
CA LEU A 134 -10.19 1.86 -8.94
C LEU A 134 -10.03 2.30 -10.40
N GLN A 135 -9.42 1.49 -11.26
CA GLN A 135 -9.34 1.76 -12.71
C GLN A 135 -10.72 1.84 -13.36
N ARG A 136 -11.66 0.96 -12.98
CA ARG A 136 -13.05 1.05 -13.47
C ARG A 136 -13.73 2.31 -12.97
N ALA A 137 -13.57 2.66 -11.69
CA ALA A 137 -14.11 3.90 -11.15
C ALA A 137 -13.56 5.12 -11.89
N GLN A 138 -12.24 5.17 -12.12
CA GLN A 138 -11.59 6.21 -12.91
C GLN A 138 -12.19 6.29 -14.32
N ALA A 139 -12.33 5.16 -15.01
CA ALA A 139 -12.93 5.12 -16.35
C ALA A 139 -14.38 5.63 -16.36
N HIS A 140 -15.17 5.33 -15.33
CA HIS A 140 -16.53 5.86 -15.18
C HIS A 140 -16.58 7.37 -14.92
N THR A 141 -15.53 7.95 -14.34
CA THR A 141 -15.42 9.42 -14.18
C THR A 141 -14.94 10.15 -15.43
N SER A 142 -14.22 9.46 -16.33
CA SER A 142 -13.65 10.07 -17.55
C SER A 142 -14.64 10.83 -18.45
N PRO A 143 -15.89 10.39 -18.69
CA PRO A 143 -16.81 11.13 -19.56
C PRO A 143 -17.57 12.25 -18.84
N LEU A 144 -17.38 12.42 -17.53
CA LEU A 144 -18.08 13.42 -16.74
C LEU A 144 -17.38 14.78 -16.89
N TYR A 145 -18.15 15.82 -17.16
CA TYR A 145 -17.69 17.20 -17.24
C TYR A 145 -18.65 18.09 -16.46
N HIS A 146 -18.15 19.23 -15.98
CA HIS A 146 -19.00 20.29 -15.47
C HIS A 146 -19.36 21.19 -16.64
N ASP A 147 -20.65 21.40 -16.87
CA ASP A 147 -21.09 22.55 -17.66
C ASP A 147 -20.68 23.80 -16.90
N ASP A 148 -19.97 24.71 -17.57
CA ASP A 148 -19.75 26.04 -17.04
C ASP A 148 -21.13 26.71 -16.87
N GLU A 149 -21.69 26.69 -15.66
CA GLU A 149 -22.80 27.57 -15.31
C GLU A 149 -22.28 29.01 -15.43
N LYS A 150 -22.61 29.62 -16.57
CA LYS A 150 -22.51 31.04 -16.92
C LYS A 150 -22.21 31.95 -15.71
N ALA A 151 -20.99 32.48 -15.67
CA ALA A 151 -20.72 33.77 -15.05
C ALA A 151 -21.16 34.91 -15.98
#